data_AF-A0A2B7XW84-F1
#
_entry.id   AF-A0A2B7XW84-F1
#
_cell.length_a   1.000
_cell.length_b   1.000
_cell.length_c   1.000
_cell.angle_alpha   90.00
_cell.angle_beta   90.00
_cell.angle_gamma   90.00
#
_symmetry.space_group_name_H-M   'P 1'
#
loop_
_entity.id
_entity.type
_entity.pdbx_description
1 polymer ?
#
loop_
_entity_poly.entity_id
_entity_poly.type
_entity_poly.pdbx_seq_one_letter_code
_entity_poly.pdbx_strand_id
1 'polypeptide(L)'
;MFVFREESLPKDPVFPADLKQLGYFVTENDQIKMVEHPERDFLYKISSNDRINEMQKEAMNTCIREIVLSRLHDLGLEKLRLPIGAPPTSQHVPILTTPSLETQSRVIVVFGEPEQDLGIWAYRTVGREKINTGSAVDFAAFVLGKSDTKQSDSGEAAAAAPGLIIANPGQLVWHCGGQRAMSLPTWRALPRRYAVDPPMKMSFSNKIPGNYDWQNHVTYIFEEVLGKIVSPDARIDIIGLAEGGFAAVRYLAEHWPAWKPRISAICLANPLHDFNHLHPSDFANFMSSRSRAYLISPEPLDTPVVGRDHFGCNCYSSGEELNVECIMPKAWRSMVDWLDGMHAEKEAAEIEILREEEIQIKDSVPGETNSENNDEDATAAA
;
A
#
# COMPACT_ATOMS: atom_id res chain seq x y z
N MET A 1 -45.18 0.87 -21.86
CA MET A 1 -44.07 1.04 -20.91
C MET A 1 -44.50 2.13 -19.92
N PHE A 2 -44.64 1.79 -18.63
CA PHE A 2 -44.98 2.77 -17.60
C PHE A 2 -43.70 3.49 -17.19
N VAL A 3 -43.65 4.82 -17.35
CA VAL A 3 -42.53 5.66 -16.92
C VAL A 3 -43.00 6.42 -15.68
N PHE A 4 -42.29 6.25 -14.56
CA PHE A 4 -42.57 7.04 -13.36
C PHE A 4 -42.30 8.52 -13.64
N ARG A 5 -43.15 9.40 -13.10
CA ARG A 5 -42.88 10.84 -13.10
C ARG A 5 -41.68 11.11 -12.20
N GLU A 6 -40.90 12.14 -12.55
CA GLU A 6 -39.68 12.51 -11.83
C GLU A 6 -39.94 12.80 -10.34
N GLU A 7 -41.10 13.37 -10.02
CA GLU A 7 -41.57 13.65 -8.65
C GLU A 7 -41.89 12.38 -7.84
N SER A 8 -42.19 11.27 -8.54
CA SER A 8 -42.53 9.98 -7.94
C SER A 8 -41.32 9.08 -7.74
N LEU A 9 -40.12 9.50 -8.19
CA LEU A 9 -38.91 8.74 -7.99
C LEU A 9 -38.42 8.86 -6.54
N PRO A 10 -37.99 7.76 -5.92
CA PRO A 10 -37.48 7.79 -4.55
C PRO A 10 -36.21 8.64 -4.48
N LYS A 11 -36.10 9.47 -3.45
CA LYS A 11 -34.88 10.22 -3.14
C LYS A 11 -33.76 9.27 -2.75
N ASP A 12 -32.54 9.62 -3.14
CA ASP A 12 -31.37 8.90 -2.67
C ASP A 12 -31.20 9.17 -1.16
N PRO A 13 -30.99 8.15 -0.31
CA PRO A 13 -30.75 8.38 1.11
C PRO A 13 -29.47 9.18 1.32
N VAL A 14 -29.39 9.93 2.42
CA VAL A 14 -28.20 10.72 2.76
C VAL A 14 -27.72 10.29 4.13
N PHE A 15 -26.45 9.92 4.19
CA PHE A 15 -25.76 9.60 5.44
C PHE A 15 -24.74 10.72 5.71
N PRO A 16 -24.92 11.52 6.77
CA PRO A 16 -23.96 12.56 7.10
C PRO A 16 -22.62 11.92 7.51
N ALA A 17 -21.51 12.47 7.02
CA ALA A 17 -20.17 12.08 7.46
C ALA A 17 -19.86 12.68 8.84
N ASP A 18 -20.60 12.23 9.85
CA ASP A 18 -20.44 12.62 11.25
C ASP A 18 -20.71 11.38 12.11
N LEU A 19 -19.72 10.96 12.90
CA LEU A 19 -19.82 9.72 13.69
C LEU A 19 -21.05 9.71 14.60
N LYS A 20 -21.34 10.82 15.29
CA LYS A 20 -22.45 10.88 16.24
C LYS A 20 -23.78 10.79 15.51
N GLN A 21 -23.92 11.48 14.37
CA GLN A 21 -25.12 11.42 13.53
C GLN A 21 -25.30 10.05 12.86
N LEU A 22 -24.22 9.31 12.62
CA LEU A 22 -24.26 7.92 12.20
C LEU A 22 -24.58 6.95 13.34
N GLY A 23 -24.63 7.42 14.59
CA GLY A 23 -24.90 6.60 15.77
C GLY A 23 -23.68 5.91 16.35
N TYR A 24 -22.47 6.45 16.14
CA TYR A 24 -21.20 5.89 16.60
C TYR A 24 -20.34 6.90 17.38
N PHE A 25 -19.38 6.38 18.13
CA PHE A 25 -18.35 7.16 18.81
C PHE A 25 -17.02 6.39 18.84
N VAL A 26 -15.91 7.11 19.08
CA VAL A 26 -14.60 6.50 19.31
C VAL A 26 -14.40 6.35 20.83
N THR A 27 -14.07 5.15 21.28
CA THR A 27 -13.79 4.84 22.69
C THR A 27 -12.39 5.29 23.10
N GLU A 28 -12.11 5.29 24.41
CA GLU A 28 -10.76 5.54 24.94
C GLU A 28 -9.72 4.51 24.46
N ASN A 29 -10.17 3.30 24.09
CA ASN A 29 -9.32 2.24 23.54
C ASN A 29 -9.12 2.33 22.02
N ASP A 30 -9.51 3.47 21.42
CA ASP A 30 -9.40 3.75 19.98
C ASP A 30 -10.28 2.86 19.08
N GLN A 31 -11.43 2.42 19.58
CA GLN A 31 -12.37 1.56 18.86
C GLN A 31 -13.62 2.34 18.46
N ILE A 32 -14.22 2.01 17.31
CA ILE A 32 -15.50 2.59 16.87
C ILE A 32 -16.65 1.72 17.36
N LYS A 33 -17.53 2.27 18.20
CA LYS A 33 -18.68 1.55 18.78
C LYS A 33 -19.98 2.29 18.57
N MET A 34 -21.09 1.57 18.56
CA MET A 34 -22.43 2.18 18.48
C MET A 34 -22.77 2.92 19.78
N VAL A 35 -23.44 4.07 19.67
CA VAL A 35 -23.89 4.87 20.81
C VAL A 35 -24.96 4.13 21.63
N GLU A 36 -25.96 3.54 20.96
CA GLU A 36 -27.07 2.85 21.64
C GLU A 36 -26.68 1.44 22.14
N HIS A 37 -25.68 0.82 21.50
CA HIS A 37 -25.23 -0.53 21.78
C HIS A 37 -23.69 -0.61 21.81
N PRO A 38 -23.02 -0.09 22.86
CA PRO A 38 -21.56 0.04 22.91
C PRO A 38 -20.76 -1.26 22.78
N GLU A 39 -21.40 -2.42 22.93
CA GLU A 39 -20.81 -3.73 22.68
C GLU A 39 -20.64 -4.03 21.17
N ARG A 40 -21.40 -3.37 20.30
CA ARG A 40 -21.46 -3.64 18.86
C ARG A 40 -20.53 -2.74 18.06
N ASP A 41 -19.90 -3.35 17.05
CA ASP A 41 -19.10 -2.69 16.03
C ASP A 41 -19.97 -2.06 14.93
N PHE A 42 -19.32 -1.54 13.88
CA PHE A 42 -20.00 -1.04 12.69
C PHE A 42 -20.92 -2.10 12.05
N LEU A 43 -22.20 -1.74 11.91
CA LEU A 43 -23.18 -2.56 11.19
C LEU A 43 -23.27 -2.12 9.73
N TYR A 44 -22.66 -2.93 8.86
CA TYR A 44 -22.67 -2.68 7.41
C TYR A 44 -24.03 -2.96 6.76
N LYS A 45 -24.68 -4.08 7.11
CA LYS A 45 -25.92 -4.52 6.46
C LYS A 45 -27.15 -3.94 7.17
N ILE A 46 -27.51 -2.70 6.82
CA ILE A 46 -28.72 -2.03 7.32
C ILE A 46 -29.91 -2.13 6.36
N SER A 47 -29.65 -2.49 5.10
CA SER A 47 -30.65 -2.60 4.04
C SER A 47 -30.39 -3.81 3.14
N SER A 48 -31.45 -4.34 2.52
CA SER A 48 -31.32 -5.30 1.43
C SER A 48 -30.75 -4.67 0.15
N ASN A 49 -30.82 -3.35 0.01
CA ASN A 49 -30.20 -2.61 -1.08
C ASN A 49 -28.72 -2.35 -0.78
N ASP A 50 -27.83 -3.00 -1.53
CA ASP A 50 -26.38 -2.90 -1.32
C ASP A 50 -25.85 -1.49 -1.48
N ARG A 51 -26.44 -0.66 -2.36
CA ARG A 51 -26.04 0.73 -2.49
C ARG A 51 -26.22 1.50 -1.18
N ILE A 52 -27.31 1.27 -0.45
CA ILE A 52 -27.58 1.98 0.81
C ILE A 52 -26.51 1.62 1.85
N ASN A 53 -26.13 0.35 1.91
CA ASN A 53 -25.05 -0.13 2.79
C ASN A 53 -23.70 0.51 2.41
N GLU A 54 -23.39 0.59 1.11
CA GLU A 54 -22.17 1.25 0.61
C GLU A 54 -22.13 2.74 0.93
N MET A 55 -23.27 3.45 0.83
CA MET A 55 -23.35 4.87 1.14
C MET A 55 -23.13 5.15 2.63
N GLN A 56 -23.71 4.32 3.51
CA GLN A 56 -23.46 4.42 4.95
C GLN A 56 -22.00 4.10 5.27
N LYS A 57 -21.43 3.05 4.67
CA LYS A 57 -20.03 2.69 4.82
C LYS A 57 -19.11 3.83 4.39
N GLU A 58 -19.39 4.48 3.27
CA GLU A 58 -18.59 5.62 2.80
C GLU A 58 -18.69 6.84 3.74
N ALA A 59 -19.85 7.10 4.34
CA ALA A 59 -19.99 8.15 5.34
C ALA A 59 -19.13 7.85 6.59
N MET A 60 -19.13 6.58 7.03
CA MET A 60 -18.25 6.10 8.10
C MET A 60 -16.76 6.23 7.73
N ASN A 61 -16.38 5.76 6.53
CA ASN A 61 -15.01 5.84 6.03
C ASN A 61 -14.53 7.30 5.90
N THR A 62 -15.42 8.23 5.56
CA THR A 62 -15.09 9.67 5.56
C THR A 62 -14.71 10.15 6.95
N CYS A 63 -15.48 9.80 7.98
CA CYS A 63 -15.14 10.14 9.37
C CYS A 63 -13.78 9.54 9.79
N ILE A 64 -13.55 8.28 9.44
CA ILE A 64 -12.30 7.57 9.73
C ILE A 64 -11.11 8.27 9.08
N ARG A 65 -11.22 8.63 7.79
CA ARG A 65 -10.16 9.35 7.07
C ARG A 65 -9.83 10.68 7.73
N GLU A 66 -10.83 11.44 8.16
CA GLU A 66 -10.60 12.73 8.83
C GLU A 66 -9.85 12.56 10.15
N ILE A 67 -10.23 11.55 10.96
CA ILE A 67 -9.51 11.21 12.20
C ILE A 67 -8.06 10.81 11.91
N VAL A 68 -7.86 9.90 10.96
CA VAL A 68 -6.52 9.39 10.60
C VAL A 68 -5.63 10.50 10.05
N LEU A 69 -6.15 11.31 9.12
CA LEU A 69 -5.39 12.43 8.54
C LEU A 69 -5.06 13.49 9.60
N SER A 70 -5.95 13.77 10.55
CA SER A 70 -5.67 14.66 11.68
C SER A 70 -4.53 14.11 12.53
N ARG A 71 -4.58 12.82 12.91
CA ARG A 71 -3.54 12.18 13.72
C ARG A 71 -2.19 12.14 13.00
N LEU A 72 -2.16 11.84 11.71
CA LEU A 72 -0.93 11.86 10.91
C LEU A 72 -0.35 13.29 10.80
N HIS A 73 -1.22 14.30 10.71
CA HIS A 73 -0.80 15.69 10.77
C HIS A 73 -0.22 16.08 12.13
N ASP A 74 -0.81 15.63 13.24
CA ASP A 74 -0.27 15.86 14.59
C ASP A 74 1.08 15.16 14.80
N LEU A 75 1.34 14.06 14.08
CA LEU A 75 2.65 13.43 13.96
C LEU A 75 3.62 14.19 13.05
N GLY A 76 3.24 15.33 12.49
CA GLY A 76 4.09 16.21 11.70
C GLY A 76 4.19 15.86 10.22
N LEU A 77 3.28 15.03 9.69
CA LEU A 77 3.17 14.81 8.26
C LEU A 77 2.29 15.88 7.61
N GLU A 78 2.71 16.38 6.45
CA GLU A 78 1.98 17.37 5.68
C GLU A 78 1.47 16.79 4.36
N LYS A 79 0.41 17.39 3.82
CA LYS A 79 -0.12 17.03 2.51
C LYS A 79 0.71 17.70 1.41
N LEU A 80 1.41 16.90 0.61
CA LEU A 80 1.98 17.35 -0.65
C LEU A 80 1.00 17.03 -1.79
N ARG A 81 0.60 18.05 -2.55
CA ARG A 81 -0.30 17.89 -3.71
C ARG A 81 0.49 17.50 -4.95
N LEU A 82 0.01 16.48 -5.65
CA LEU A 82 0.51 16.05 -6.95
C LEU A 82 -0.54 16.33 -8.03
N PRO A 83 -0.18 16.88 -9.20
CA PRO A 83 1.16 17.34 -9.57
C PRO A 83 1.70 18.43 -8.65
N ILE A 84 3.03 18.46 -8.46
CA ILE A 84 3.70 19.49 -7.67
C ILE A 84 3.32 20.87 -8.23
N GLY A 85 2.94 21.78 -7.34
CA GLY A 85 2.49 23.12 -7.70
C GLY A 85 1.00 23.22 -8.05
N ALA A 86 0.23 22.12 -8.08
CA ALA A 86 -1.20 22.18 -8.34
C ALA A 86 -1.95 23.00 -7.25
N PRO A 87 -2.79 23.97 -7.66
CA PRO A 87 -3.69 24.66 -6.75
C PRO A 87 -4.68 23.71 -6.04
N PRO A 88 -5.12 24.01 -4.81
CA PRO A 88 -6.08 23.19 -4.07
C PRO A 88 -7.44 23.04 -4.77
N THR A 89 -7.78 23.94 -5.69
CA THR A 89 -9.04 23.91 -6.44
C THR A 89 -8.94 23.18 -7.79
N SER A 90 -7.74 22.76 -8.18
CA SER A 90 -7.43 22.11 -9.46
C SER A 90 -7.18 20.61 -9.30
N GLN A 91 -7.17 19.86 -10.40
CA GLN A 91 -6.95 18.41 -10.40
C GLN A 91 -5.64 18.03 -9.68
N HIS A 92 -5.78 17.45 -8.49
CA HIS A 92 -4.64 16.98 -7.71
C HIS A 92 -5.00 15.76 -6.84
N VAL A 93 -3.98 14.98 -6.49
CA VAL A 93 -4.03 13.93 -5.46
C VAL A 93 -3.04 14.30 -4.34
N PRO A 94 -3.46 14.28 -3.07
CA PRO A 94 -2.53 14.47 -1.96
C PRO A 94 -1.76 13.18 -1.67
N ILE A 95 -0.49 13.30 -1.30
CA ILE A 95 0.28 12.31 -0.55
C ILE A 95 0.65 12.89 0.82
N LEU A 96 1.13 12.08 1.76
CA LEU A 96 1.64 12.58 3.05
C LEU A 96 3.16 12.51 3.08
N THR A 97 3.81 13.59 3.53
CA THR A 97 5.28 13.68 3.58
C THR A 97 5.74 14.33 4.86
N THR A 98 6.92 13.94 5.35
CA THR A 98 7.66 14.79 6.29
C THR A 98 8.09 16.09 5.57
N PRO A 99 7.99 17.29 6.16
CA PRO A 99 8.32 18.53 5.45
C PRO A 99 9.78 18.69 5.02
N SER A 100 10.71 17.99 5.70
CA SER A 100 12.16 18.14 5.54
C SER A 100 12.81 17.09 4.63
N LEU A 101 12.12 16.64 3.56
CA LEU A 101 12.67 15.61 2.65
C LEU A 101 14.00 16.01 1.98
N GLU A 102 14.21 17.30 1.75
CA GLU A 102 15.39 17.88 1.08
C GLU A 102 16.68 17.72 1.89
N THR A 103 16.58 17.55 3.21
CA THR A 103 17.73 17.46 4.13
C THR A 103 17.97 16.05 4.68
N GLN A 104 17.12 15.10 4.32
CA GLN A 104 17.05 13.81 4.98
C GLN A 104 18.06 12.85 4.36
N SER A 105 18.88 12.23 5.19
CA SER A 105 19.86 11.21 4.77
C SER A 105 19.22 9.85 4.47
N ARG A 106 18.02 9.62 5.01
CA ARG A 106 17.23 8.40 4.81
C ARG A 106 15.75 8.76 4.64
N VAL A 107 15.10 8.12 3.68
CA VAL A 107 13.65 8.25 3.44
C VAL A 107 13.02 6.87 3.32
N ILE A 108 11.91 6.64 4.01
CA ILE A 108 11.03 5.49 3.80
C ILE A 108 9.84 5.96 2.95
N VAL A 109 9.59 5.28 1.83
CA VAL A 109 8.42 5.51 0.99
C VAL A 109 7.50 4.30 1.02
N VAL A 110 6.21 4.55 1.27
CA VAL A 110 5.16 3.52 1.28
C VAL A 110 4.29 3.67 0.05
N PHE A 111 4.27 2.64 -0.79
CA PHE A 111 3.34 2.50 -1.91
C PHE A 111 2.20 1.58 -1.51
N GLY A 112 1.07 2.17 -1.13
CA GLY A 112 -0.12 1.43 -0.69
C GLY A 112 -0.90 0.74 -1.82
N GLU A 113 -2.07 0.22 -1.49
CA GLU A 113 -2.95 -0.46 -2.46
C GLU A 113 -3.91 0.53 -3.14
N PRO A 114 -4.26 0.35 -4.44
CA PRO A 114 -5.20 1.20 -5.16
C PRO A 114 -6.64 1.19 -4.61
N GLU A 115 -6.95 0.30 -3.68
CA GLU A 115 -8.28 0.11 -3.12
C GLU A 115 -8.44 0.80 -1.76
N GLN A 116 -7.33 1.20 -1.14
CA GLN A 116 -7.29 1.88 0.15
C GLN A 116 -7.19 3.40 -0.02
N ASP A 117 -7.74 4.14 0.94
CA ASP A 117 -7.58 5.58 0.99
C ASP A 117 -6.23 5.97 1.63
N LEU A 118 -5.77 7.20 1.38
CA LEU A 118 -4.53 7.73 1.94
C LEU A 118 -4.44 7.55 3.46
N GLY A 119 -3.39 6.83 3.91
CA GLY A 119 -3.12 6.56 5.31
C GLY A 119 -3.95 5.42 5.92
N ILE A 120 -4.78 4.72 5.15
CA ILE A 120 -5.52 3.55 5.60
C ILE A 120 -4.84 2.28 5.10
N TRP A 121 -4.68 1.30 6.00
CA TRP A 121 -4.24 -0.05 5.61
C TRP A 121 -5.44 -0.95 5.37
N ALA A 122 -6.34 -1.02 6.34
CA ALA A 122 -7.52 -1.86 6.26
C ALA A 122 -8.67 -1.27 7.06
N TYR A 123 -9.74 -0.84 6.38
CA TYR A 123 -11.00 -0.48 7.04
C TYR A 123 -11.58 -1.61 7.88
N ARG A 124 -11.30 -2.87 7.52
CA ARG A 124 -11.67 -4.05 8.30
C ARG A 124 -11.04 -4.04 9.70
N THR A 125 -9.75 -3.76 9.77
CA THR A 125 -9.02 -3.64 11.04
C THR A 125 -9.47 -2.42 11.82
N VAL A 126 -9.68 -1.28 11.15
CA VAL A 126 -10.25 -0.08 11.80
C VAL A 126 -11.60 -0.36 12.45
N GLY A 127 -12.49 -1.07 11.74
CA GLY A 127 -13.84 -1.34 12.21
C GLY A 127 -13.97 -2.42 13.29
N ARG A 128 -12.97 -3.30 13.44
CA ARG A 128 -12.99 -4.43 14.40
C ARG A 128 -12.01 -4.30 15.55
N GLU A 129 -10.84 -3.72 15.28
CA GLU A 129 -9.76 -3.59 16.25
C GLU A 129 -9.66 -2.13 16.68
N LYS A 130 -8.70 -1.37 16.15
CA LYS A 130 -8.43 0.03 16.49
C LYS A 130 -8.20 0.87 15.23
N ILE A 131 -8.56 2.14 15.28
CA ILE A 131 -8.34 3.08 14.18
C ILE A 131 -6.85 3.16 13.85
N ASN A 132 -6.00 3.31 14.86
CA ASN A 132 -4.56 3.42 14.69
C ASN A 132 -3.92 2.15 14.10
N THR A 133 -4.36 0.97 14.54
CA THR A 133 -3.81 -0.32 14.06
C THR A 133 -4.18 -0.58 12.59
N GLY A 134 -5.39 -0.20 12.17
CA GLY A 134 -5.84 -0.34 10.78
C GLY A 134 -5.38 0.78 9.84
N SER A 135 -4.55 1.71 10.32
CA SER A 135 -4.09 2.90 9.58
C SER A 135 -2.60 3.14 9.77
N ALA A 136 -2.08 4.13 9.06
CA ALA A 136 -0.66 4.49 9.10
C ALA A 136 -0.22 5.20 10.39
N VAL A 137 -1.11 5.43 11.37
CA VAL A 137 -0.82 6.28 12.54
C VAL A 137 0.27 5.67 13.42
N ASP A 138 0.11 4.43 13.87
CA ASP A 138 1.10 3.77 14.74
C ASP A 138 2.43 3.55 14.00
N PHE A 139 2.34 3.19 12.72
CA PHE A 139 3.48 3.06 11.82
C PHE A 139 4.26 4.39 11.70
N ALA A 140 3.59 5.49 11.39
CA ALA A 140 4.22 6.80 11.25
C ALA A 140 4.81 7.28 12.58
N ALA A 141 4.11 7.07 13.70
CA ALA A 141 4.64 7.41 15.02
C ALA A 141 5.93 6.64 15.33
N PHE A 142 5.99 5.34 14.98
CA PHE A 142 7.18 4.53 15.16
C PHE A 142 8.35 4.97 14.27
N VAL A 143 8.10 5.15 12.97
CA VAL A 143 9.11 5.57 11.98
C VAL A 143 9.69 6.94 12.34
N LEU A 144 8.84 7.89 12.77
CA LEU A 144 9.24 9.25 13.11
C LEU A 144 9.81 9.40 14.54
N GLY A 145 9.96 8.30 15.29
CA GLY A 145 10.49 8.34 16.66
C GLY A 145 9.58 9.01 17.69
N LYS A 146 8.27 9.06 17.42
CA LYS A 146 7.23 9.69 18.25
C LYS A 146 6.41 8.69 19.07
N SER A 147 6.80 7.42 19.11
CA SER A 147 6.14 6.41 19.96
C SER A 147 6.78 6.34 21.34
N ASP A 148 5.94 6.22 22.38
CA ASP A 148 6.39 6.04 23.78
C ASP A 148 7.26 4.79 23.96
N THR A 149 7.21 3.85 23.01
CA THR A 149 7.98 2.60 23.04
C THR A 149 9.45 2.74 22.61
N LYS A 150 9.88 3.87 22.02
CA LYS A 150 11.29 4.12 21.66
C LYS A 150 12.08 4.81 22.79
N GLN A 151 11.72 4.55 24.04
CA GLN A 151 12.59 4.88 25.17
C GLN A 151 13.66 3.78 25.29
N SER A 152 14.66 3.83 24.40
CA SER A 152 15.85 3.00 24.51
C SER A 152 16.76 3.56 25.61
N ASP A 153 16.97 2.74 26.65
CA ASP A 153 17.91 2.92 27.76
C ASP A 153 19.40 2.85 27.34
N SER A 154 19.71 2.98 26.05
CA SER A 154 21.08 2.99 25.53
C SER A 154 21.48 4.41 25.13
N GLY A 155 22.45 4.98 25.84
CA GLY A 155 23.04 6.30 25.59
C GLY A 155 23.85 6.42 24.29
N GLU A 156 23.44 5.74 23.22
CA GLU A 156 23.95 5.96 21.87
C GLU A 156 23.18 7.10 21.21
N ALA A 157 23.88 7.96 20.48
CA ALA A 157 23.27 9.07 19.77
C ALA A 157 22.18 8.54 18.84
N ALA A 158 20.91 8.78 19.19
CA ALA A 158 19.76 8.33 18.41
C ALA A 158 19.95 8.78 16.96
N ALA A 159 20.06 7.82 16.04
CA ALA A 159 20.12 8.11 14.61
C ALA A 159 18.93 8.99 14.24
N ALA A 160 19.17 10.02 13.41
CA ALA A 160 18.12 10.93 12.99
C ALA A 160 16.95 10.14 12.36
N ALA A 161 15.73 10.42 12.80
CA ALA A 161 14.54 9.75 12.27
C ALA A 161 14.46 9.92 10.74
N PRO A 162 14.14 8.86 9.97
CA PRO A 162 14.02 8.96 8.53
C PRO A 162 12.88 9.91 8.12
N GLY A 163 13.01 10.49 6.93
CA GLY A 163 11.85 11.10 6.26
C GLY A 163 10.83 10.02 5.89
N LEU A 164 9.56 10.36 5.93
CA LEU A 164 8.48 9.44 5.57
C LEU A 164 7.63 10.01 4.43
N ILE A 165 7.32 9.16 3.44
CA ILE A 165 6.39 9.43 2.35
C ILE A 165 5.33 8.33 2.33
N ILE A 166 4.05 8.70 2.36
CA ILE A 166 2.92 7.78 2.17
C ILE A 166 2.22 8.16 0.87
N ALA A 167 2.35 7.31 -0.14
CA ALA A 167 1.72 7.49 -1.45
C ALA A 167 0.19 7.32 -1.38
N ASN A 168 -0.50 7.75 -2.44
CA ASN A 168 -1.95 7.67 -2.56
C ASN A 168 -2.40 7.05 -3.90
N PRO A 169 -2.10 5.76 -4.13
CA PRO A 169 -2.49 5.10 -5.37
C PRO A 169 -4.00 4.85 -5.47
N GLY A 170 -4.76 4.98 -4.37
CA GLY A 170 -6.18 4.64 -4.35
C GLY A 170 -7.15 5.79 -4.63
N GLN A 171 -6.72 7.06 -4.51
CA GLN A 171 -7.61 8.21 -4.68
C GLN A 171 -7.34 9.01 -5.96
N LEU A 172 -7.21 8.31 -7.10
CA LEU A 172 -6.77 8.91 -8.36
C LEU A 172 -7.90 9.48 -9.24
N VAL A 173 -9.13 9.53 -8.72
CA VAL A 173 -10.28 10.13 -9.42
C VAL A 173 -10.54 11.53 -8.92
N TRP A 174 -10.44 12.53 -9.79
CA TRP A 174 -10.77 13.92 -9.44
C TRP A 174 -12.28 14.17 -9.44
N HIS A 175 -12.83 14.60 -8.32
CA HIS A 175 -14.21 15.05 -8.21
C HIS A 175 -14.31 16.57 -8.35
N CYS A 176 -14.73 17.04 -9.53
CA CYS A 176 -14.80 18.47 -9.85
C CYS A 176 -15.67 19.28 -8.87
N GLY A 177 -16.85 18.77 -8.53
CA GLY A 177 -17.79 19.49 -7.66
C GLY A 177 -17.32 19.62 -6.21
N GLY A 178 -16.53 18.66 -5.73
CA GLY A 178 -15.96 18.66 -4.39
C GLY A 178 -14.50 19.08 -4.32
N GLN A 179 -13.89 19.44 -5.45
CA GLN A 179 -12.50 19.84 -5.59
C GLN A 179 -11.52 18.93 -4.82
N ARG A 180 -11.68 17.62 -4.97
CA ARG A 180 -10.86 16.63 -4.26
C ARG A 180 -10.65 15.36 -5.07
N ALA A 181 -9.51 14.72 -4.83
CA ALA A 181 -9.24 13.34 -5.20
C ALA A 181 -10.10 12.37 -4.36
N MET A 182 -10.54 11.27 -4.96
CA MET A 182 -11.28 10.22 -4.28
C MET A 182 -11.06 8.85 -4.92
N SER A 183 -11.36 7.80 -4.16
CA SER A 183 -11.32 6.43 -4.65
C SER A 183 -12.54 6.09 -5.51
N LEU A 184 -12.44 5.04 -6.31
CA LEU A 184 -13.56 4.55 -7.11
C LEU A 184 -14.75 4.08 -6.24
N PRO A 185 -14.54 3.40 -5.09
CA PRO A 185 -15.61 3.16 -4.13
C PRO A 185 -16.32 4.44 -3.67
N THR A 186 -15.57 5.47 -3.26
CA THR A 186 -16.15 6.76 -2.86
C THR A 186 -16.97 7.40 -3.99
N TRP A 187 -16.45 7.37 -5.23
CA TRP A 187 -17.17 7.89 -6.40
C TRP A 187 -18.52 7.19 -6.61
N ARG A 188 -18.56 5.86 -6.48
CA ARG A 188 -19.78 5.06 -6.65
C ARG A 188 -20.80 5.34 -5.54
N ALA A 189 -20.33 5.68 -4.34
CA ALA A 189 -21.14 6.00 -3.18
C ALA A 189 -21.64 7.46 -3.14
N LEU A 190 -21.20 8.34 -4.06
CA LEU A 190 -21.68 9.72 -4.11
C LEU A 190 -23.22 9.81 -4.16
N PRO A 191 -23.84 10.76 -3.43
CA PRO A 191 -25.28 11.00 -3.47
C PRO A 191 -25.76 11.32 -4.89
N ARG A 192 -26.94 10.83 -5.21
CA ARG A 192 -27.63 11.03 -6.50
C ARG A 192 -28.90 11.84 -6.30
N ARG A 193 -29.47 12.34 -7.39
CA ARG A 193 -30.73 13.10 -7.34
C ARG A 193 -31.89 12.17 -6.96
N TYR A 194 -31.92 10.97 -7.52
CA TYR A 194 -32.85 9.90 -7.20
C TYR A 194 -32.12 8.58 -6.96
N ALA A 195 -32.68 7.69 -6.13
CA ALA A 195 -32.05 6.42 -5.75
C ALA A 195 -31.87 5.45 -6.94
N VAL A 196 -32.65 5.65 -8.01
CA VAL A 196 -32.61 4.83 -9.24
C VAL A 196 -31.70 5.41 -10.32
N ASP A 197 -31.18 6.62 -10.12
CA ASP A 197 -30.29 7.24 -11.11
C ASP A 197 -28.99 6.43 -11.22
N PRO A 198 -28.38 6.35 -12.41
CA PRO A 198 -27.07 5.74 -12.56
C PRO A 198 -25.98 6.55 -11.83
N PRO A 199 -24.82 5.93 -11.53
CA PRO A 199 -23.66 6.68 -11.02
C PRO A 199 -23.24 7.79 -11.99
N MET A 200 -22.64 8.86 -11.43
CA MET A 200 -22.08 9.95 -12.23
C MET A 200 -21.05 9.40 -13.23
N LYS A 201 -21.17 9.81 -14.49
CA LYS A 201 -20.23 9.40 -15.54
C LYS A 201 -18.91 10.14 -15.37
N MET A 202 -17.81 9.40 -15.43
CA MET A 202 -16.47 9.99 -15.48
C MET A 202 -16.16 10.49 -16.89
N SER A 203 -15.40 11.59 -16.96
CA SER A 203 -14.91 12.22 -18.17
C SER A 203 -13.42 12.53 -18.04
N PHE A 204 -12.81 13.12 -19.07
CA PHE A 204 -11.42 13.59 -19.00
C PHE A 204 -11.17 14.55 -17.84
N SER A 205 -12.16 15.36 -17.45
CA SER A 205 -12.06 16.29 -16.31
C SER A 205 -11.91 15.59 -14.96
N ASN A 206 -12.12 14.28 -14.88
CA ASN A 206 -11.93 13.48 -13.66
C ASN A 206 -10.53 12.86 -13.56
N LYS A 207 -9.67 13.06 -14.57
CA LYS A 207 -8.28 12.59 -14.55
C LYS A 207 -7.39 13.58 -13.81
N ILE A 208 -6.41 13.07 -13.07
CA ILE A 208 -5.37 13.88 -12.43
C ILE A 208 -4.11 13.83 -13.32
N PRO A 209 -3.58 14.98 -13.79
CA PRO A 209 -2.41 14.97 -14.66
C PRO A 209 -1.24 14.21 -14.04
N GLY A 210 -0.56 13.37 -14.83
CA GLY A 210 0.56 12.54 -14.38
C GLY A 210 0.22 11.46 -13.35
N ASN A 211 -1.03 11.38 -12.88
CA ASN A 211 -1.46 10.48 -11.81
C ASN A 211 -2.80 9.81 -12.23
N TYR A 212 -2.84 9.29 -13.45
CA TYR A 212 -4.06 8.77 -14.07
C TYR A 212 -4.52 7.43 -13.52
N ASP A 213 -3.57 6.63 -13.08
CA ASP A 213 -3.72 5.31 -12.49
C ASP A 213 -2.54 5.06 -11.53
N TRP A 214 -2.60 3.95 -10.80
CA TRP A 214 -1.62 3.63 -9.76
C TRP A 214 -0.19 3.48 -10.32
N GLN A 215 -0.03 3.03 -11.57
CA GLN A 215 1.28 2.92 -12.23
C GLN A 215 1.87 4.31 -12.48
N ASN A 216 1.09 5.19 -13.11
CA ASN A 216 1.50 6.57 -13.35
C ASN A 216 1.79 7.30 -12.03
N HIS A 217 1.00 7.05 -10.98
CA HIS A 217 1.23 7.64 -9.67
C HIS A 217 2.57 7.22 -9.04
N VAL A 218 2.93 5.94 -9.12
CA VAL A 218 4.23 5.45 -8.63
C VAL A 218 5.37 6.03 -9.45
N THR A 219 5.26 6.05 -10.78
CA THR A 219 6.22 6.73 -11.68
C THR A 219 6.39 8.20 -11.29
N TYR A 220 5.29 8.92 -11.08
CA TYR A 220 5.32 10.33 -10.67
C TYR A 220 6.07 10.50 -9.34
N ILE A 221 5.84 9.63 -8.36
CA ILE A 221 6.56 9.68 -7.08
C ILE A 221 8.05 9.46 -7.28
N PHE A 222 8.47 8.49 -8.08
CA PHE A 222 9.89 8.30 -8.37
C PHE A 222 10.49 9.53 -9.06
N GLU A 223 9.88 10.00 -10.13
CA GLU A 223 10.48 11.04 -10.98
C GLU A 223 10.43 12.44 -10.37
N GLU A 224 9.31 12.80 -9.76
CA GLU A 224 9.04 14.17 -9.32
C GLU A 224 9.22 14.36 -7.82
N VAL A 225 8.95 13.33 -7.00
CA VAL A 225 9.08 13.45 -5.53
C VAL A 225 10.45 12.95 -5.07
N LEU A 226 10.75 11.68 -5.28
CA LEU A 226 12.04 11.08 -4.91
C LEU A 226 13.20 11.63 -5.75
N GLY A 227 12.94 11.95 -7.02
CA GLY A 227 13.94 12.44 -7.97
C GLY A 227 14.29 13.93 -7.82
N LYS A 228 13.35 14.77 -7.35
CA LYS A 228 13.54 16.24 -7.33
C LYS A 228 13.40 16.91 -5.96
N ILE A 229 12.66 16.33 -5.01
CA ILE A 229 12.46 16.90 -3.67
C ILE A 229 13.37 16.21 -2.64
N VAL A 230 13.46 14.89 -2.70
CA VAL A 230 14.31 14.14 -1.75
C VAL A 230 15.78 14.38 -2.10
N SER A 231 16.61 14.63 -1.08
CA SER A 231 18.06 14.81 -1.24
C SER A 231 18.67 13.73 -2.15
N PRO A 232 19.48 14.10 -3.15
CA PRO A 232 20.09 13.13 -4.07
C PRO A 232 20.99 12.10 -3.35
N ASP A 233 21.54 12.48 -2.19
CA ASP A 233 22.38 11.62 -1.36
C ASP A 233 21.58 10.75 -0.37
N ALA A 234 20.27 10.95 -0.28
CA ALA A 234 19.42 10.17 0.61
C ALA A 234 19.36 8.70 0.18
N ARG A 235 19.43 7.80 1.17
CA ARG A 235 19.10 6.38 0.99
C ARG A 235 17.60 6.17 1.10
N ILE A 236 17.03 5.38 0.20
CA ILE A 236 15.58 5.18 0.09
C ILE A 236 15.24 3.73 0.43
N ASP A 237 14.42 3.54 1.45
CA ASP A 237 13.77 2.26 1.73
C ASP A 237 12.34 2.28 1.20
N ILE A 238 11.90 1.15 0.66
CA ILE A 238 10.57 1.03 0.03
C ILE A 238 9.75 0.00 0.80
N ILE A 239 8.51 0.36 1.10
CA ILE A 239 7.47 -0.61 1.49
C ILE A 239 6.40 -0.58 0.40
N GLY A 240 6.24 -1.69 -0.31
CA GLY A 240 5.28 -1.83 -1.40
C GLY A 240 4.18 -2.82 -1.07
N LEU A 241 2.92 -2.44 -1.23
CA LEU A 241 1.76 -3.31 -1.00
C LEU A 241 1.12 -3.65 -2.34
N ALA A 242 0.89 -4.94 -2.59
CA ALA A 242 0.19 -5.47 -3.78
C ALA A 242 0.59 -4.73 -5.08
N GLU A 243 -0.35 -4.06 -5.77
CA GLU A 243 -0.11 -3.32 -7.01
C GLU A 243 0.85 -2.13 -6.82
N GLY A 244 0.84 -1.47 -5.67
CA GLY A 244 1.77 -0.40 -5.34
C GLY A 244 3.22 -0.91 -5.30
N GLY A 245 3.44 -2.07 -4.68
CA GLY A 245 4.73 -2.75 -4.69
C GLY A 245 5.13 -3.25 -6.08
N PHE A 246 4.18 -3.81 -6.83
CA PHE A 246 4.41 -4.26 -8.21
C PHE A 246 4.83 -3.12 -9.14
N ALA A 247 4.15 -1.97 -9.10
CA ALA A 247 4.55 -0.79 -9.86
C ALA A 247 5.95 -0.32 -9.48
N ALA A 248 6.30 -0.33 -8.18
CA ALA A 248 7.62 0.07 -7.73
C ALA A 248 8.72 -0.87 -8.25
N VAL A 249 8.51 -2.19 -8.15
CA VAL A 249 9.44 -3.20 -8.68
C VAL A 249 9.62 -3.03 -10.18
N ARG A 250 8.54 -2.88 -10.95
CA ARG A 250 8.61 -2.68 -12.40
C ARG A 250 9.34 -1.40 -12.78
N TYR A 251 9.02 -0.30 -12.11
CA TYR A 251 9.67 0.98 -12.38
C TYR A 251 11.18 0.88 -12.10
N LEU A 252 11.57 0.26 -10.98
CA LEU A 252 12.98 0.05 -10.64
C LEU A 252 13.69 -0.88 -11.62
N ALA A 253 13.06 -1.96 -12.06
CA ALA A 253 13.61 -2.87 -13.07
C ALA A 253 13.98 -2.10 -14.36
N GLU A 254 13.06 -1.25 -14.85
CA GLU A 254 13.25 -0.46 -16.07
C GLU A 254 14.29 0.66 -15.91
N HIS A 255 14.49 1.19 -14.69
CA HIS A 255 15.32 2.37 -14.42
C HIS A 255 16.49 2.09 -13.45
N TRP A 256 16.85 0.82 -13.27
CA TRP A 256 17.73 0.39 -12.19
C TRP A 256 19.06 1.13 -12.11
N PRO A 257 19.79 1.40 -13.22
CA PRO A 257 21.07 2.10 -13.15
C PRO A 257 21.00 3.48 -12.48
N ALA A 258 19.87 4.19 -12.62
CA ALA A 258 19.68 5.51 -12.02
C ALA A 258 19.36 5.43 -10.52
N TRP A 259 18.68 4.36 -10.09
CA TRP A 259 18.16 4.22 -8.73
C TRP A 259 19.03 3.35 -7.82
N LYS A 260 19.82 2.43 -8.39
CA LYS A 260 20.73 1.52 -7.66
C LYS A 260 21.54 2.21 -6.57
N PRO A 261 22.16 3.40 -6.79
CA PRO A 261 22.97 4.03 -5.74
C PRO A 261 22.16 4.51 -4.53
N ARG A 262 20.85 4.75 -4.71
CA ARG A 262 19.97 5.39 -3.72
C ARG A 262 19.11 4.38 -2.98
N ILE A 263 18.62 3.33 -3.64
CA ILE A 263 17.76 2.34 -2.99
C ILE A 263 18.58 1.55 -1.96
N SER A 264 18.01 1.38 -0.76
CA SER A 264 18.63 0.72 0.38
C SER A 264 18.07 -0.69 0.56
N ALA A 265 16.77 -0.81 0.80
CA ALA A 265 16.10 -2.11 0.88
C ALA A 265 14.60 -1.99 0.52
N ILE A 266 13.97 -3.14 0.25
CA ILE A 266 12.54 -3.20 -0.14
C ILE A 266 11.80 -4.27 0.68
N CYS A 267 10.72 -3.88 1.33
CA CYS A 267 9.74 -4.80 1.91
C CYS A 267 8.48 -4.83 1.03
N LEU A 268 7.98 -6.03 0.74
CA LEU A 268 6.78 -6.23 -0.08
C LEU A 268 5.69 -6.94 0.72
N ALA A 269 4.49 -6.37 0.79
CA ALA A 269 3.30 -7.01 1.33
C ALA A 269 2.47 -7.58 0.17
N ASN A 270 2.34 -8.90 0.10
CA ASN A 270 1.68 -9.61 -1.00
C ASN A 270 2.20 -9.18 -2.40
N PRO A 271 3.48 -9.45 -2.72
CA PRO A 271 4.05 -9.12 -4.02
C PRO A 271 3.23 -9.71 -5.18
N LEU A 272 3.12 -8.94 -6.28
CA LEU A 272 2.46 -9.37 -7.52
C LEU A 272 3.43 -9.48 -8.70
N HIS A 273 4.72 -9.19 -8.50
CA HIS A 273 5.74 -9.46 -9.51
C HIS A 273 6.09 -10.95 -9.49
N ASP A 274 6.80 -11.38 -10.53
CA ASP A 274 7.44 -12.69 -10.58
C ASP A 274 8.89 -12.50 -11.07
N PHE A 275 9.63 -13.59 -11.17
CA PHE A 275 11.02 -13.59 -11.62
C PHE A 275 11.22 -12.97 -13.02
N ASN A 276 10.21 -13.01 -13.90
CA ASN A 276 10.29 -12.43 -15.25
C ASN A 276 10.33 -10.89 -15.23
N HIS A 277 9.88 -10.29 -14.12
CA HIS A 277 9.96 -8.85 -13.91
C HIS A 277 11.33 -8.40 -13.39
N LEU A 278 12.21 -9.35 -13.02
CA LEU A 278 13.49 -9.06 -12.36
C LEU A 278 14.63 -8.96 -13.37
N HIS A 279 14.57 -7.94 -14.21
CA HIS A 279 15.64 -7.58 -15.14
C HIS A 279 16.02 -6.12 -14.97
N PRO A 280 17.31 -5.74 -15.11
CA PRO A 280 18.47 -6.60 -15.44
C PRO A 280 18.90 -7.53 -14.29
N SER A 281 19.84 -8.46 -14.54
CA SER A 281 20.32 -9.42 -13.53
C SER A 281 20.87 -8.77 -12.26
N ASP A 282 21.46 -7.59 -12.39
CA ASP A 282 21.92 -6.79 -11.25
C ASP A 282 20.75 -6.32 -10.34
N PHE A 283 19.57 -6.04 -10.92
CA PHE A 283 18.36 -5.77 -10.15
C PHE A 283 17.82 -7.04 -9.49
N ALA A 284 17.84 -8.19 -10.19
CA ALA A 284 17.48 -9.48 -9.59
C ALA A 284 18.36 -9.83 -8.38
N ASN A 285 19.67 -9.59 -8.48
CA ASN A 285 20.61 -9.80 -7.38
C ASN A 285 20.31 -8.87 -6.19
N PHE A 286 19.96 -7.61 -6.47
CA PHE A 286 19.50 -6.69 -5.43
C PHE A 286 18.22 -7.20 -4.76
N MET A 287 17.21 -7.63 -5.54
CA MET A 287 15.97 -8.17 -5.00
C MET A 287 16.22 -9.39 -4.11
N SER A 288 17.11 -10.29 -4.54
CA SER A 288 17.46 -11.50 -3.80
C SER A 288 18.15 -11.23 -2.45
N SER A 289 18.95 -10.16 -2.37
CA SER A 289 19.80 -9.85 -1.21
C SER A 289 19.25 -8.76 -0.30
N ARG A 290 18.45 -7.83 -0.82
CA ARG A 290 18.02 -6.60 -0.13
C ARG A 290 16.52 -6.35 -0.26
N SER A 291 15.77 -7.39 -0.59
CA SER A 291 14.33 -7.37 -0.51
C SER A 291 13.79 -8.56 0.28
N ARG A 292 12.63 -8.37 0.90
CA ARG A 292 11.85 -9.46 1.49
C ARG A 292 10.37 -9.25 1.27
N ALA A 293 9.63 -10.36 1.21
CA ALA A 293 8.20 -10.38 1.02
C ALA A 293 7.48 -10.97 2.23
N TYR A 294 6.29 -10.44 2.52
CA TYR A 294 5.37 -10.92 3.54
C TYR A 294 4.09 -11.40 2.84
N LEU A 295 3.76 -12.68 3.02
CA LEU A 295 2.64 -13.34 2.37
C LEU A 295 1.52 -13.64 3.37
N ILE A 296 0.30 -13.83 2.85
CA ILE A 296 -0.79 -14.41 3.64
C ILE A 296 -0.37 -15.81 4.08
N SER A 297 -0.35 -16.04 5.39
CA SER A 297 -0.04 -17.33 5.98
C SER A 297 -0.52 -17.36 7.44
N PRO A 298 -1.09 -18.48 7.90
CA PRO A 298 -1.45 -18.68 9.30
C PRO A 298 -0.22 -18.98 10.19
N GLU A 299 0.96 -19.18 9.62
CA GLU A 299 2.19 -19.38 10.39
C GLU A 299 2.55 -18.11 11.19
N PRO A 300 3.27 -18.22 12.32
CA PRO A 300 3.71 -17.04 13.07
C PRO A 300 4.45 -16.02 12.18
N LEU A 301 4.27 -14.73 12.48
CA LEU A 301 4.98 -13.63 11.81
C LEU A 301 6.50 -13.95 11.72
N ASP A 302 7.10 -13.64 10.58
CA ASP A 302 8.52 -13.91 10.27
C ASP A 302 8.93 -15.37 10.13
N THR A 303 7.98 -16.31 10.14
CA THR A 303 8.29 -17.69 9.72
C THR A 303 8.55 -17.72 8.21
N PRO A 304 9.68 -18.25 7.72
CA PRO A 304 9.93 -18.37 6.28
C PRO A 304 8.87 -19.25 5.61
N VAL A 305 8.38 -18.85 4.45
CA VAL A 305 7.37 -19.56 3.65
C VAL A 305 7.81 -19.70 2.20
N VAL A 306 7.20 -20.64 1.47
CA VAL A 306 7.46 -20.88 0.04
C VAL A 306 7.09 -19.65 -0.79
N GLY A 307 7.95 -19.30 -1.74
CA GLY A 307 7.71 -18.21 -2.70
C GLY A 307 8.97 -17.59 -3.27
N ARG A 308 10.15 -17.94 -2.74
CA ARG A 308 11.41 -17.30 -3.14
C ARG A 308 11.69 -17.47 -4.63
N ASP A 309 11.50 -18.67 -5.16
CA ASP A 309 11.74 -18.95 -6.58
C ASP A 309 10.78 -18.17 -7.50
N HIS A 310 9.59 -17.82 -7.01
CA HIS A 310 8.63 -17.05 -7.77
C HIS A 310 8.92 -15.54 -7.70
N PHE A 311 9.20 -15.02 -6.51
CA PHE A 311 9.35 -13.58 -6.26
C PHE A 311 10.79 -13.06 -6.28
N GLY A 312 11.78 -13.95 -6.37
CA GLY A 312 13.21 -13.63 -6.38
C GLY A 312 13.74 -13.00 -5.08
N CYS A 313 13.04 -13.16 -3.96
CA CYS A 313 13.45 -12.68 -2.63
C CYS A 313 12.87 -13.58 -1.52
N ASN A 314 13.45 -13.54 -0.32
CA ASN A 314 12.94 -14.37 0.79
C ASN A 314 11.51 -13.98 1.15
N CYS A 315 10.67 -15.00 1.33
CA CYS A 315 9.25 -14.86 1.65
C CYS A 315 9.00 -15.31 3.08
N TYR A 316 8.21 -14.52 3.81
CA TYR A 316 7.89 -14.73 5.21
C TYR A 316 6.38 -14.67 5.43
N SER A 317 5.91 -15.38 6.44
CA SER A 317 4.54 -15.22 6.93
C SER A 317 4.34 -13.81 7.47
N SER A 318 3.23 -13.18 7.06
CA SER A 318 2.74 -11.93 7.65
C SER A 318 2.02 -12.13 8.99
N GLY A 319 1.66 -13.38 9.34
CA GLY A 319 0.73 -13.68 10.44
C GLY A 319 -0.72 -13.28 10.15
N GLU A 320 -1.05 -12.87 8.93
CA GLU A 320 -2.42 -12.66 8.45
C GLU A 320 -2.83 -13.86 7.57
N GLU A 321 -3.99 -14.45 7.87
CA GLU A 321 -4.43 -15.71 7.24
C GLU A 321 -5.30 -15.51 6.00
N LEU A 322 -5.98 -14.37 5.86
CA LEU A 322 -7.11 -14.27 4.92
C LEU A 322 -7.13 -13.03 4.03
N ASN A 323 -6.67 -11.87 4.52
CA ASN A 323 -6.94 -10.58 3.88
C ASN A 323 -5.64 -9.83 3.59
N VAL A 324 -5.34 -9.57 2.32
CA VAL A 324 -4.10 -8.88 1.90
C VAL A 324 -3.96 -7.53 2.59
N GLU A 325 -5.06 -6.77 2.69
CA GLU A 325 -5.07 -5.45 3.29
C GLU A 325 -4.66 -5.46 4.78
N CYS A 326 -4.79 -6.61 5.44
CA CYS A 326 -4.46 -6.81 6.84
C CYS A 326 -2.99 -7.21 7.09
N ILE A 327 -2.19 -7.44 6.05
CA ILE A 327 -0.75 -7.73 6.21
C ILE A 327 -0.04 -6.58 6.92
N MET A 328 -0.25 -5.33 6.47
CA MET A 328 0.40 -4.17 7.07
C MET A 328 0.12 -4.06 8.57
N PRO A 329 -1.15 -4.06 9.05
CA PRO A 329 -1.48 -4.08 10.47
C PRO A 329 -0.74 -5.12 11.31
N LYS A 330 -0.38 -6.27 10.74
CA LYS A 330 0.32 -7.36 11.45
C LYS A 330 1.85 -7.29 11.32
N ALA A 331 2.37 -6.88 10.16
CA ALA A 331 3.77 -7.08 9.81
C ALA A 331 4.61 -5.81 9.71
N TRP A 332 4.01 -4.60 9.70
CA TRP A 332 4.75 -3.35 9.45
C TRP A 332 5.93 -3.14 10.41
N ARG A 333 5.80 -3.59 11.68
CA ARG A 333 6.87 -3.43 12.67
C ARG A 333 8.10 -4.25 12.29
N SER A 334 7.91 -5.52 11.95
CA SER A 334 8.99 -6.39 11.47
C SER A 334 9.62 -5.86 10.17
N MET A 335 8.80 -5.34 9.26
CA MET A 335 9.30 -4.68 8.04
C MET A 335 10.23 -3.52 8.37
N VAL A 336 9.83 -2.61 9.27
CA VAL A 336 10.64 -1.44 9.64
C VAL A 336 11.90 -1.86 10.40
N ASP A 337 11.80 -2.79 11.35
CA ASP A 337 12.95 -3.28 12.11
C ASP A 337 14.01 -3.92 11.17
N TRP A 338 13.56 -4.66 10.15
CA TRP A 338 14.46 -5.21 9.14
C TRP A 338 15.07 -4.13 8.23
N LEU A 339 14.28 -3.14 7.79
CA LEU A 339 14.79 -2.01 7.02
C LEU A 339 15.83 -1.20 7.81
N ASP A 340 15.62 -1.03 9.12
CA ASP A 340 16.56 -0.37 10.03
C ASP A 340 17.89 -1.13 10.09
N GLY A 341 17.85 -2.46 10.20
CA GLY A 341 19.05 -3.31 10.11
C GLY A 341 19.78 -3.19 8.77
N MET A 342 19.05 -3.28 7.65
CA MET A 342 19.62 -3.16 6.30
C MET A 342 20.23 -1.78 6.04
N HIS A 343 19.64 -0.72 6.60
CA HIS A 343 20.18 0.63 6.49
C HIS A 343 21.46 0.81 7.32
N ALA A 344 21.49 0.27 8.55
CA ALA A 344 22.65 0.35 9.43
C ALA A 344 23.85 -0.43 8.85
N GLU A 345 23.61 -1.61 8.28
CA GLU A 345 24.64 -2.49 7.72
C GLU A 345 24.62 -2.48 6.19
N LYS A 346 25.42 -1.58 5.60
CA LYS A 346 25.48 -1.38 4.13
C LYS A 346 25.90 -2.61 3.33
N GLU A 347 26.60 -3.56 3.94
CA GLU A 347 27.02 -4.81 3.28
C GLU A 347 26.15 -6.01 3.68
N ALA A 348 25.13 -5.82 4.55
CA ALA A 348 24.24 -6.90 4.90
C ALA A 348 23.49 -7.43 3.67
N ALA A 349 23.22 -8.72 3.67
CA ALA A 349 22.45 -9.36 2.62
C ALA A 349 21.61 -10.46 3.29
N GLU A 350 20.37 -10.61 2.84
CA GLU A 350 19.57 -11.78 3.15
C GLU A 350 20.33 -13.03 2.71
N ILE A 351 20.51 -13.97 3.64
CA ILE A 351 20.98 -15.30 3.32
C ILE A 351 19.80 -16.03 2.68
N GLU A 352 20.02 -16.67 1.54
CA GLU A 352 19.00 -17.48 0.87
C GLU A 352 18.45 -18.57 1.79
N ILE A 353 17.13 -18.56 1.98
CA ILE A 353 16.41 -19.58 2.74
C ILE A 353 15.60 -20.39 1.73
N LEU A 354 15.88 -21.69 1.65
CA LEU A 354 15.12 -22.64 0.84
C LEU A 354 14.38 -23.59 1.77
N ARG A 355 13.05 -23.73 1.61
CA ARG A 355 12.30 -24.79 2.30
C ARG A 355 12.46 -26.12 1.56
N GLU A 356 12.35 -27.24 2.28
CA GLU A 356 12.37 -28.60 1.70
C GLU A 356 11.36 -28.74 0.53
N GLU A 357 10.22 -28.08 0.64
CA GLU A 357 9.17 -28.04 -0.39
C GLU A 357 9.64 -27.34 -1.69
N GLU A 358 10.47 -26.30 -1.61
CA GLU A 358 11.07 -25.63 -2.78
C GLU A 358 12.17 -26.50 -3.41
N ILE A 359 12.91 -27.24 -2.60
CA ILE A 359 13.95 -28.19 -3.08
C ILE A 359 13.30 -29.31 -3.90
N GLN A 360 12.17 -29.87 -3.43
CA GLN A 360 11.44 -30.92 -4.15
C GLN A 360 10.83 -30.43 -5.48
N ILE A 361 10.42 -29.16 -5.57
CA ILE A 361 9.97 -28.55 -6.83
C ILE A 361 11.13 -28.40 -7.82
N LYS A 362 12.32 -27.98 -7.36
CA LYS A 362 13.52 -27.89 -8.21
C LYS A 362 13.95 -29.24 -8.77
N ASP A 363 13.89 -30.30 -7.96
CA ASP A 363 14.30 -31.66 -8.37
C ASP A 363 13.29 -32.34 -9.31
N SER A 364 12.07 -31.80 -9.45
CA SER A 364 11.01 -32.37 -10.30
C SER A 364 10.87 -31.72 -11.68
N VAL A 365 11.66 -30.69 -11.99
CA VAL A 365 11.80 -30.16 -13.36
C VAL A 365 12.82 -31.02 -14.13
N PRO A 366 12.44 -31.75 -15.20
CA PRO A 366 13.40 -32.56 -15.94
C PRO A 366 14.40 -31.66 -16.66
N GLY A 367 15.65 -31.68 -16.20
CA GLY A 367 16.79 -31.12 -16.91
C GLY A 367 16.95 -31.77 -18.28
N GLU A 368 17.33 -30.93 -19.25
CA GLU A 368 17.65 -31.28 -20.63
C GLU A 368 18.43 -32.60 -20.72
N THR A 369 17.87 -33.58 -21.43
CA THR A 369 18.60 -34.79 -21.81
C THR A 369 19.75 -34.41 -22.72
N ASN A 370 20.97 -34.56 -22.21
CA ASN A 370 22.21 -34.64 -22.97
C ASN A 370 22.01 -35.51 -24.23
N SER A 371 22.10 -34.90 -25.40
CA SER A 371 22.32 -35.64 -26.65
C SER A 371 23.78 -36.05 -26.70
N GLU A 372 24.10 -37.19 -26.09
CA GLU A 372 25.37 -37.88 -26.36
C GLU A 372 25.32 -38.54 -27.74
N ASN A 373 26.41 -38.30 -28.48
CA ASN A 373 26.69 -38.78 -29.81
C ASN A 373 26.54 -40.29 -29.93
N ASN A 374 25.89 -40.76 -31.00
CA ASN A 374 26.09 -42.09 -31.55
C ASN A 374 26.30 -41.95 -33.06
N ASP A 375 27.54 -41.68 -33.44
CA ASP A 375 28.10 -42.16 -34.70
C ASP A 375 28.73 -43.52 -34.38
N GLU A 376 28.17 -44.60 -34.91
CA GLU A 376 28.92 -45.64 -35.63
C GLU A 376 28.00 -46.74 -36.20
N ASP A 377 28.36 -47.13 -37.42
CA ASP A 377 28.05 -48.35 -38.15
C ASP A 377 26.66 -48.57 -38.78
N ALA A 378 26.57 -48.18 -40.06
CA ALA A 378 25.92 -49.01 -41.08
C ALA A 378 26.65 -48.85 -42.43
N THR A 379 27.70 -49.65 -42.61
CA THR A 379 28.29 -49.91 -43.92
C THR A 379 27.60 -51.13 -44.55
N ALA A 380 27.14 -51.00 -45.81
CA ALA A 380 27.27 -51.99 -46.90
C ALA A 380 26.01 -52.17 -47.79
N ALA A 381 26.20 -51.78 -49.05
CA ALA A 381 25.82 -52.48 -50.28
C ALA A 381 24.36 -52.90 -50.52
N ALA A 382 23.67 -52.17 -51.40
CA ALA A 382 23.26 -52.61 -52.75
C ALA A 382 22.50 -51.49 -53.48
#